data_AF-A0A293N0B7-F1
#
_entry.id   AF-A0A293N0B7-F1
#
_cell.length_a   1.000
_cell.length_b   1.000
_cell.length_c   1.000
_cell.angle_alpha   90.00
_cell.angle_beta   90.00
_cell.angle_gamma   90.00
#
_symmetry.space_group_name_H-M   'P 1'
#
loop_
_entity.id
_entity.type
_entity.pdbx_description
1 polymer ?
#
loop_
_entity_poly.entity_id
_entity_poly.type
_entity_poly.pdbx_seq_one_letter_code
_entity_poly.pdbx_strand_id
1 'polypeptide(L)'
;MHEMTAMAYHHRTGKVLCSSSVEMENFVGATLKMSCLGYPKIRMYWAQGTRVAAVADVLTRLKSKICPLPPEPQRAAQAKHMPELVNQAPSSLCRNPGCSQRTKFRCTSCNIFLCITSSRSCYKQFHMK
;
A
#
# COMPACT_ATOMS: atom_id res chain seq x y z
N MET A 1 7.84 -20.68 -23.11
CA MET A 1 7.11 -20.17 -21.92
C MET A 1 7.88 -19.06 -21.23
N HIS A 2 9.16 -19.25 -20.91
CA HIS A 2 10.05 -18.26 -20.28
C HIS A 2 10.04 -16.85 -20.89
N GLU A 3 10.37 -16.76 -22.18
CA GLU A 3 10.56 -15.47 -22.87
C GLU A 3 9.26 -14.67 -22.96
N MET A 4 8.14 -15.35 -23.19
CA MET A 4 6.82 -14.72 -23.24
C MET A 4 6.43 -14.10 -21.90
N THR A 5 6.74 -14.76 -20.79
CA THR A 5 6.46 -14.25 -19.44
C THR A 5 7.34 -13.05 -19.10
N ALA A 6 8.62 -13.08 -19.49
CA ALA A 6 9.54 -11.96 -19.29
C ALA A 6 9.13 -10.72 -20.11
N MET A 7 8.78 -10.90 -21.39
CA MET A 7 8.32 -9.79 -22.24
C MET A 7 6.99 -9.19 -21.76
N ALA A 8 6.02 -10.02 -21.39
CA ALA A 8 4.73 -9.54 -20.89
C ALA A 8 4.87 -8.77 -19.57
N TYR A 9 5.79 -9.18 -18.69
CA TYR A 9 6.09 -8.48 -17.44
C TYR A 9 6.75 -7.11 -17.70
N HIS A 10 7.72 -7.07 -18.62
CA HIS A 10 8.40 -5.84 -19.03
C HIS A 10 7.42 -4.82 -19.60
N HIS A 11 6.52 -5.23 -20.50
CA HIS A 11 5.53 -4.34 -21.10
C HIS A 11 4.56 -3.72 -20.07
N ARG A 12 4.25 -4.42 -18.96
CA ARG A 12 3.30 -3.92 -17.94
C ARG A 12 3.95 -3.05 -16.88
N THR A 13 5.19 -3.36 -16.48
CA THR A 13 5.81 -2.75 -15.30
C THR A 13 7.06 -1.93 -15.61
N GLY A 14 7.58 -2.00 -16.84
CA GLY A 14 8.84 -1.39 -17.25
C GLY A 14 10.08 -2.02 -16.60
N LYS A 15 9.93 -3.15 -15.92
CA LYS A 15 11.02 -3.85 -15.22
C LYS A 15 11.36 -5.15 -15.94
N VAL A 16 12.64 -5.47 -16.02
CA VAL A 16 13.10 -6.76 -16.56
C VAL A 16 12.99 -7.81 -15.47
N LEU A 17 12.29 -8.91 -15.75
CA LEU A 17 12.23 -10.07 -14.88
C LEU A 17 13.41 -10.99 -15.21
N CYS A 18 14.41 -11.05 -14.33
CA CYS A 18 15.46 -12.07 -14.43
C CYS A 18 14.96 -13.38 -13.81
N SER A 19 14.01 -14.06 -14.45
CA SER A 19 13.69 -15.45 -14.10
C SER A 19 14.67 -16.39 -14.79
N SER A 20 15.08 -17.47 -14.14
CA SER A 20 15.88 -18.54 -14.79
C SER A 20 14.99 -19.72 -15.21
N SER A 21 15.47 -20.54 -16.17
CA SER A 21 14.81 -21.80 -16.53
C SER A 21 14.54 -22.69 -15.32
N VAL A 22 15.55 -22.83 -14.47
CA VAL A 22 15.51 -23.57 -13.21
C VAL A 22 14.46 -23.00 -12.25
N GLU A 23 14.33 -21.68 -12.17
CA GLU A 23 13.33 -21.05 -11.30
C GLU A 23 11.89 -21.32 -11.76
N MET A 24 11.64 -21.39 -13.07
CA MET A 24 10.33 -21.80 -13.59
C MET A 24 10.06 -23.28 -13.38
N GLU A 25 11.05 -24.15 -13.58
CA GLU A 25 10.91 -25.58 -13.29
C GLU A 25 10.58 -25.82 -11.82
N ASN A 26 11.27 -25.12 -10.92
CA ASN A 26 10.98 -25.13 -9.50
C ASN A 26 9.57 -24.62 -9.19
N PHE A 27 9.12 -23.54 -9.85
CA PHE A 27 7.77 -23.00 -9.68
C PHE A 27 6.69 -24.01 -10.11
N VAL A 28 6.87 -24.64 -11.29
CA VAL A 28 5.96 -25.68 -11.78
C VAL A 28 5.99 -26.90 -10.85
N GLY A 29 7.17 -27.34 -10.40
CA GLY A 29 7.30 -28.43 -9.44
C GLY A 29 6.60 -28.14 -8.10
N ALA A 30 6.74 -26.92 -7.58
CA ALA A 30 6.08 -26.49 -6.35
C ALA A 30 4.55 -26.47 -6.49
N THR A 31 4.01 -25.99 -7.62
CA THR A 31 2.56 -25.97 -7.87
C THR A 31 1.97 -27.38 -8.02
N LEU A 32 2.66 -28.28 -8.72
CA LEU A 32 2.28 -29.70 -8.79
C LEU A 32 2.31 -30.34 -7.40
N LYS A 33 3.35 -30.08 -6.59
CA LYS A 33 3.45 -30.59 -5.22
C LYS A 33 2.29 -30.11 -4.34
N MET A 34 1.88 -28.85 -4.49
CA MET A 34 0.70 -28.31 -3.80
C MET A 34 -0.60 -28.97 -4.26
N SER A 35 -0.73 -29.31 -5.54
CA SER A 35 -1.91 -30.02 -6.04
C SER A 35 -1.99 -31.44 -5.49
N CYS A 36 -0.87 -32.15 -5.38
CA CYS A 36 -0.85 -33.51 -4.84
C CYS A 36 -1.10 -33.55 -3.32
N LEU A 37 -0.58 -32.59 -2.57
CA LEU A 37 -0.75 -32.55 -1.11
C LEU A 37 -2.12 -32.01 -0.68
N GLY A 38 -2.73 -31.12 -1.49
CA GLY A 38 -4.13 -30.74 -1.33
C GLY A 38 -4.50 -30.14 0.02
N TYR A 39 -3.57 -29.47 0.72
CA TYR A 39 -3.86 -28.92 2.05
C TYR A 39 -5.07 -27.98 2.03
N PRO A 40 -6.01 -28.11 2.99
CA PRO A 40 -7.28 -27.39 2.98
C PRO A 40 -7.12 -25.86 3.06
N LYS A 41 -5.95 -25.38 3.52
CA LYS A 41 -5.61 -23.96 3.51
C LYS A 41 -4.18 -23.78 3.00
N ILE A 42 -4.00 -22.98 1.95
CA ILE A 42 -2.68 -22.74 1.33
C ILE A 42 -1.60 -22.29 2.35
N ARG A 43 -1.99 -21.53 3.38
CA ARG A 43 -1.05 -21.08 4.43
C ARG A 43 -0.32 -22.22 5.16
N MET A 44 -0.87 -23.44 5.14
CA MET A 44 -0.28 -24.60 5.79
C MET A 44 1.08 -24.97 5.20
N TYR A 45 1.31 -24.74 3.90
CA TYR A 45 2.61 -25.00 3.27
C TYR A 45 3.77 -24.20 3.88
N TRP A 46 3.49 -23.07 4.57
CA TRP A 46 4.49 -22.22 5.23
C TRP A 46 4.44 -22.28 6.77
N ALA A 47 3.50 -23.04 7.37
CA ALA A 47 3.35 -23.13 8.82
C ALA A 47 4.38 -24.10 9.43
N GLN A 48 4.96 -23.80 10.60
CA GLN A 48 6.06 -24.58 11.19
C GLN A 48 5.77 -26.09 11.29
N GLY A 49 4.57 -26.49 11.70
CA GLY A 49 4.22 -27.92 11.87
C GLY A 49 3.87 -28.67 10.58
N THR A 50 3.53 -27.97 9.50
CA THR A 50 3.11 -28.58 8.22
C THR A 50 3.90 -28.03 7.04
N ARG A 51 5.10 -27.50 7.30
CA ARG A 51 5.91 -26.81 6.29
C ARG A 51 6.35 -27.81 5.24
N VAL A 52 6.16 -27.45 3.97
CA VAL A 52 6.70 -28.21 2.84
C VAL A 52 7.81 -27.39 2.23
N ALA A 53 9.08 -27.71 2.56
CA ALA A 53 10.25 -26.95 2.13
C ALA A 53 10.29 -26.73 0.60
N ALA A 54 10.02 -27.78 -0.17
CA ALA A 54 9.95 -27.74 -1.65
C ALA A 54 8.94 -26.72 -2.21
N VAL A 55 7.92 -26.33 -1.44
CA VAL A 55 6.97 -25.28 -1.82
C VAL A 55 7.36 -23.94 -1.19
N ALA A 56 7.66 -23.96 0.10
CA ALA A 56 7.83 -22.74 0.89
C ALA A 56 9.10 -21.95 0.57
N ASP A 57 10.13 -22.63 0.08
CA ASP A 57 11.42 -22.02 -0.29
C ASP A 57 11.39 -21.46 -1.72
N VAL A 58 10.62 -22.10 -2.62
CA VAL A 58 10.41 -21.65 -4.00
C VAL A 58 9.41 -20.51 -4.08
N LEU A 59 8.27 -20.65 -3.37
CA LEU A 59 7.21 -19.65 -3.33
C LEU A 59 7.33 -18.86 -2.03
N THR A 60 8.26 -17.91 -1.99
CA THR A 60 8.40 -17.04 -0.80
C THR A 60 7.17 -16.15 -0.65
N ARG A 61 6.46 -16.30 0.46
CA ARG A 61 5.31 -15.43 0.78
C ARG A 61 5.86 -14.08 1.20
N LEU A 62 5.86 -13.11 0.28
CA LEU A 62 6.20 -11.73 0.60
C LEU A 62 5.26 -11.27 1.72
N LYS A 63 5.80 -11.06 2.92
CA LYS A 63 5.13 -10.24 3.94
C LYS A 63 4.93 -8.88 3.27
N SER A 64 3.69 -8.40 3.21
CA SER A 64 3.36 -7.07 2.69
C SER A 64 4.44 -6.10 3.15
N LYS A 65 5.17 -5.50 2.22
CA LYS A 65 6.27 -4.60 2.59
C LYS A 65 5.65 -3.52 3.47
N ILE A 66 6.06 -3.47 4.73
CA ILE A 66 5.80 -2.32 5.58
C ILE A 66 6.33 -1.14 4.78
N CYS A 67 5.49 -0.16 4.47
CA CYS A 67 5.96 1.07 3.85
C CYS A 67 7.01 1.65 4.80
N PRO A 68 8.29 1.72 4.39
CA PRO A 68 9.34 2.14 5.31
C PRO A 68 9.01 3.55 5.79
N LEU A 69 9.17 3.78 7.09
CA LEU A 69 8.99 5.11 7.66
C LEU A 69 9.99 6.04 6.96
N PRO A 70 9.55 7.13 6.30
CA PRO A 70 10.49 8.04 5.67
C PRO A 70 11.48 8.60 6.70
N PRO A 71 12.71 8.94 6.29
CA PRO A 71 13.73 9.52 7.16
C PRO A 71 13.19 10.74 7.91
N GLU A 72 13.65 10.95 9.15
CA GLU A 72 13.22 12.05 10.01
C GLU A 72 13.22 13.45 9.36
N PRO A 73 14.24 13.87 8.59
CA PRO A 73 14.20 15.17 7.93
C PRO A 73 13.02 15.31 6.96
N GLN A 74 12.62 14.23 6.29
CA GLN A 74 11.48 14.21 5.38
C GLN A 74 10.14 14.34 6.14
N ARG A 75 10.07 13.77 7.36
CA ARG A 75 8.89 13.88 8.22
C ARG A 75 8.66 15.30 8.73
N ALA A 76 9.73 16.01 9.08
CA ALA A 76 9.64 17.36 9.64
C ALA A 76 9.45 18.44 8.57
N ALA A 77 10.10 18.33 7.41
CA ALA A 77 10.15 19.42 6.42
C ALA A 77 8.85 19.61 5.62
N GLN A 78 8.00 18.58 5.48
CA GLN A 78 6.86 18.59 4.55
C GLN A 78 5.52 18.99 5.19
N ALA A 79 5.48 19.23 6.50
CA ALA A 79 4.24 19.48 7.24
C ALA A 79 3.92 20.99 7.44
N LYS A 80 4.12 21.83 6.41
CA LYS A 80 3.92 23.29 6.52
C LYS A 80 2.49 23.70 6.86
N HIS A 81 1.51 22.96 6.35
CA HIS A 81 0.09 23.12 6.66
C HIS A 81 -0.39 21.76 7.16
N MET A 82 -0.39 21.58 8.48
CA MET A 82 -0.88 20.37 9.12
C MET A 82 -2.31 20.60 9.62
N PRO A 83 -3.23 19.65 9.39
CA PRO A 83 -4.55 19.70 9.99
C PRO A 83 -4.51 19.27 11.46
N GLU A 84 -5.18 20.05 12.29
CA GLU A 84 -5.40 19.81 13.71
C GLU A 84 -6.90 19.63 13.95
N LEU A 85 -7.28 18.60 14.70
CA LEU A 85 -8.66 18.41 15.13
C LEU A 85 -8.92 19.27 16.37
N VAL A 86 -9.72 20.31 16.20
CA VAL A 86 -10.13 21.17 17.32
C VAL A 86 -11.50 20.72 17.81
N ASN A 87 -11.58 20.35 19.08
CA ASN A 87 -12.83 19.99 19.75
C ASN A 87 -13.60 21.24 20.21
N GLN A 88 -13.95 22.11 19.26
CA GLN A 88 -14.76 23.30 19.50
C GLN A 88 -16.23 23.04 19.14
N ALA A 89 -17.13 23.37 20.05
CA ALA A 89 -18.57 23.40 19.83
C ALA A 89 -19.08 24.86 19.86
N PRO A 90 -19.84 25.32 18.87
CA PRO A 90 -20.23 24.60 17.65
C PRO A 90 -19.06 24.48 16.65
N SER A 91 -19.06 23.44 15.81
CA SER A 91 -18.03 23.24 14.79
C SER A 91 -18.07 24.35 13.74
N SER A 92 -16.91 24.83 13.32
CA SER A 92 -16.79 25.95 12.39
C SER A 92 -17.14 25.53 10.96
N LEU A 93 -17.64 26.48 10.17
CA LEU A 93 -17.88 26.27 8.75
C LEU A 93 -16.54 26.21 7.98
N CYS A 94 -16.50 25.30 7.00
CA CYS A 94 -15.43 25.21 6.02
C CYS A 94 -15.26 26.53 5.28
N ARG A 95 -14.01 26.97 5.11
CA ARG A 95 -13.66 28.21 4.41
C ARG A 95 -13.31 28.03 2.93
N ASN A 96 -13.41 26.82 2.40
CA ASN A 96 -13.17 26.58 0.98
C ASN A 96 -14.33 27.14 0.14
N PRO A 97 -14.06 27.92 -0.92
CA PRO A 97 -15.12 28.40 -1.82
C PRO A 97 -15.92 27.21 -2.35
N GLY A 98 -17.25 27.26 -2.22
CA GLY A 98 -18.17 26.19 -2.62
C GLY A 98 -18.46 25.12 -1.57
N CYS A 99 -17.96 25.26 -0.33
CA CYS A 99 -18.26 24.33 0.76
C CYS A 99 -18.99 25.02 1.93
N SER A 100 -20.22 24.61 2.23
CA SER A 100 -21.06 25.16 3.31
C SER A 100 -21.08 24.31 4.59
N GLN A 101 -20.09 23.42 4.73
CA GLN A 101 -20.17 22.30 5.65
C GLN A 101 -19.34 22.54 6.91
N ARG A 102 -19.79 21.98 8.04
CA ARG A 102 -19.07 22.14 9.30
C ARG A 102 -17.89 21.17 9.39
N THR A 103 -16.79 21.63 9.96
CA THR A 103 -15.58 20.85 10.16
C THR A 103 -14.96 21.20 11.51
N LYS A 104 -14.33 20.20 12.13
CA LYS A 104 -13.50 20.36 13.33
C LYS A 104 -12.01 20.48 12.97
N PHE A 105 -11.67 20.26 11.70
CA PHE A 105 -10.29 20.32 11.24
C PHE A 105 -9.89 21.75 10.92
N ARG A 106 -8.82 22.19 11.57
CA ARG A 106 -8.22 23.50 11.42
C ARG A 106 -6.80 23.34 10.92
N CYS A 107 -6.38 24.14 9.94
CA CYS A 107 -4.96 24.23 9.62
C CYS A 107 -4.23 25.00 10.74
N THR A 108 -3.16 24.45 11.30
CA THR A 108 -2.37 25.13 12.35
C THR A 108 -1.79 26.46 11.87
N SER A 109 -1.18 26.46 10.68
CA SER A 109 -0.47 27.63 10.14
C SER A 109 -1.40 28.72 9.59
N CYS A 110 -2.52 28.33 8.99
CA CYS A 110 -3.48 29.29 8.39
C CYS A 110 -4.63 29.66 9.32
N ASN A 111 -4.81 28.94 10.43
CA ASN A 111 -5.93 29.11 11.36
C ASN A 111 -7.31 29.11 10.67
N ILE A 112 -7.47 28.32 9.61
CA ILE A 112 -8.71 28.17 8.84
C ILE A 112 -9.29 26.77 9.00
N PHE A 113 -10.61 26.69 8.97
CA PHE A 113 -11.35 25.44 9.08
C PHE A 113 -11.64 24.88 7.68
N LEU A 114 -11.22 23.64 7.42
CA LEU A 114 -11.37 22.97 6.11
C LEU A 114 -11.79 21.51 6.29
N CYS A 115 -12.55 20.96 5.33
CA CYS A 115 -12.98 19.55 5.37
C CYS A 115 -11.86 18.58 4.96
N ILE A 116 -11.77 17.47 5.69
CA ILE A 116 -10.85 16.33 5.45
C ILE A 116 -11.69 15.05 5.44
N THR A 117 -12.59 14.91 4.47
CA THR A 117 -13.46 13.74 4.34
C THR A 117 -13.17 13.06 3.00
N SER A 118 -13.45 11.76 2.90
CA SER A 118 -13.27 10.98 1.66
C SER A 118 -13.91 11.65 0.43
N SER A 119 -15.12 12.20 0.59
CA SER A 119 -15.84 12.88 -0.50
C SER A 119 -15.44 14.35 -0.71
N ARG A 120 -14.75 14.98 0.24
CA ARG A 120 -14.51 16.43 0.28
C ARG A 120 -13.11 16.71 0.79
N SER A 121 -12.16 16.71 -0.14
CA SER A 121 -10.74 17.02 0.11
C SER A 121 -10.47 18.54 0.10
N CYS A 122 -11.32 19.34 0.75
CA CYS A 122 -11.23 20.81 0.77
C CYS A 122 -9.88 21.29 1.32
N TYR A 123 -9.34 20.58 2.31
CA TYR A 123 -8.00 20.85 2.84
C TYR A 123 -6.93 20.78 1.76
N LYS A 124 -6.92 19.68 0.99
CA LYS A 124 -5.99 19.46 -0.11
C LYS A 124 -6.14 20.52 -1.20
N GLN A 125 -7.38 20.83 -1.59
CA GLN A 125 -7.68 21.80 -2.65
C GLN A 125 -7.26 23.23 -2.28
N PHE A 126 -7.38 23.60 -1.01
CA PHE A 126 -7.03 24.94 -0.55
C PHE A 126 -5.51 25.15 -0.48
N HIS A 127 -4.77 24.11 -0.07
CA HIS A 127 -3.32 24.20 0.15
C HIS A 127 -2.45 23.71 -1.02
N MET A 128 -2.99 22.94 -1.96
CA MET A 128 -2.26 22.45 -3.15
C MET A 128 -2.55 23.28 -4.42
N LYS A 129 -2.52 24.61 -4.29
CA LYS A 129 -2.49 25.52 -5.44
C LYS A 129 -1.06 25.87 -5.81
#